data_AF-A0A8S3K002-F1
#
_entry.id   AF-A0A8S3K002-F1
#
_cell.length_a   1.000
_cell.length_b   1.000
_cell.length_c   1.000
_cell.angle_alpha   90.00
_cell.angle_beta   90.00
_cell.angle_gamma   90.00
#
_symmetry.space_group_name_H-M   'P 1'
#
loop_
_entity.id
_entity.type
_entity.pdbx_description
1 polymer ?
#
loop_
_entity_poly.entity_id
_entity_poly.type
_entity_poly.pdbx_seq_one_letter_code
_entity_poly.pdbx_strand_id
1 'polypeptide(L)'
;MALDVATSLAAWFANTQNSDGQATINSEKRRQKKQSTLHLTFEQRTTLITSILHAIKPNQLSLNTKLYQIESTIDNTCILNCKKNGNDVEFRCKNIILSG
;
A
#
# COMPACT_ATOMS: atom_id res chain seq x y z
N MET A 1 8.17 20.36 6.50
CA MET A 1 7.17 19.49 7.17
C MET A 1 6.78 18.25 6.35
N ALA A 2 6.56 18.32 5.02
CA ALA A 2 6.30 17.10 4.21
C ALA A 2 7.54 16.19 4.02
N LEU A 3 8.74 16.77 4.08
CA LEU A 3 10.01 16.05 3.92
C LEU A 3 10.27 15.05 5.07
N ASP A 4 9.87 15.38 6.31
CA ASP A 4 10.07 14.49 7.48
C ASP A 4 9.21 13.22 7.41
N VAL A 5 8.00 13.33 6.86
CA VAL A 5 7.07 12.20 6.78
C VAL A 5 7.55 11.19 5.73
N ALA A 6 8.01 11.67 4.58
CA ALA A 6 8.55 10.80 3.52
C ALA A 6 9.85 10.09 3.98
N THR A 7 10.72 10.80 4.69
CA THR A 7 11.98 10.25 5.23
C THR A 7 11.72 9.20 6.30
N SER A 8 10.71 9.42 7.16
CA SER A 8 10.29 8.46 8.19
C SER A 8 9.67 7.18 7.60
N LEU A 9 8.93 7.30 6.50
CA LEU A 9 8.33 6.15 5.82
C LEU A 9 9.39 5.26 5.15
N ALA A 10 10.38 5.89 4.49
CA ALA A 10 11.49 5.19 3.85
C ALA A 10 12.34 4.38 4.87
N ALA A 11 12.57 4.94 6.06
CA ALA A 11 13.29 4.26 7.15
C ALA A 11 12.54 3.04 7.72
N TRP A 12 11.21 3.01 7.59
CA TRP A 12 10.39 1.88 8.04
C TRP A 12 10.50 0.68 7.08
N PHE A 13 10.57 0.94 5.77
CA PHE A 13 10.75 -0.11 4.75
C PHE A 13 12.16 -0.72 4.74
N ALA A 14 13.20 0.04 5.11
CA ALA A 14 14.57 -0.48 5.16
C ALA A 14 14.80 -1.49 6.30
N ASN A 15 14.05 -1.40 7.40
CA ASN A 15 14.24 -2.23 8.59
C ASN A 15 13.59 -3.62 8.52
N THR A 16 12.86 -3.94 7.45
CA THR A 16 12.19 -5.24 7.30
C THR A 16 13.01 -6.28 6.52
N GLN A 17 14.22 -5.93 6.04
CA GLN A 17 15.03 -6.80 5.17
C GLN A 17 16.19 -7.56 5.85
N ASN A 18 16.42 -7.47 7.17
CA ASN A 18 17.54 -8.20 7.80
C ASN A 18 17.09 -9.42 8.62
N SER A 19 17.72 -10.56 8.29
CA SER A 19 17.33 -11.94 8.57
C SER A 19 17.60 -12.47 9.99
N ASP A 20 16.63 -13.26 10.46
CA ASP A 20 16.59 -14.45 11.32
C ASP A 20 17.34 -14.54 12.67
N GLY A 21 18.42 -13.81 12.92
CA GLY A 21 19.06 -13.76 14.25
C GLY A 21 18.43 -12.74 15.22
N GLN A 22 17.68 -11.76 14.68
CA GLN A 22 17.06 -10.67 15.43
C GLN A 22 15.58 -10.91 15.78
N ALA A 23 14.99 -12.04 15.35
CA ALA A 23 13.56 -12.30 15.47
C ALA A 23 13.05 -12.28 16.92
N THR A 24 13.85 -12.77 17.86
CA THR A 24 13.47 -12.88 19.29
C THR A 24 13.59 -11.56 20.05
N ILE A 25 14.61 -10.74 19.76
CA ILE A 25 14.75 -9.40 20.36
C ILE A 25 13.73 -8.41 19.74
N ASN A 26 13.39 -8.60 18.46
CA ASN A 26 12.38 -7.79 17.79
C ASN A 26 10.95 -8.11 18.23
N SER A 27 10.62 -9.31 18.72
CA SER A 27 9.27 -9.60 19.22
C SER A 27 8.98 -8.87 20.54
N GLU A 28 9.96 -8.80 21.45
CA GLU A 28 9.89 -8.02 22.70
C GLU A 28 9.83 -6.50 22.43
N LYS A 29 10.69 -6.00 21.51
CA LYS A 29 10.63 -4.60 21.06
C LYS A 29 9.36 -4.27 20.26
N ARG A 30 8.78 -5.23 19.51
CA ARG A 30 7.47 -5.08 18.85
C ARG A 30 6.33 -5.04 19.86
N ARG A 31 6.42 -5.78 20.97
CA ARG A 31 5.47 -5.67 22.09
C ARG A 31 5.53 -4.30 22.76
N GLN A 32 6.72 -3.73 22.95
CA GLN A 32 6.88 -2.37 23.50
C GLN A 32 6.54 -1.26 22.47
N LYS A 33 6.82 -1.44 21.18
CA LYS A 33 6.39 -0.51 20.11
C LYS A 33 4.89 -0.57 19.81
N LYS A 34 4.19 -1.63 20.21
CA LYS A 34 2.72 -1.66 20.17
C LYS A 34 2.09 -0.61 21.11
N GLN A 35 2.86 -0.03 22.03
CA GLN A 35 2.45 1.13 22.83
C GLN A 35 2.80 2.48 22.18
N SER A 36 3.78 2.50 21.25
CA SER A 36 4.08 3.67 20.43
C SER A 36 3.46 3.55 19.03
N THR A 37 2.30 2.90 18.92
CA THR A 37 1.45 3.09 17.74
C THR A 37 1.24 4.59 17.65
N LEU A 38 1.70 5.19 16.56
CA LEU A 38 1.28 6.52 16.16
C LEU A 38 -0.25 6.44 16.03
N HIS A 39 -0.96 6.70 17.12
CA HIS A 39 -2.41 6.75 17.15
C HIS A 39 -2.76 8.08 16.51
N LEU A 40 -2.64 8.11 15.18
CA LEU A 40 -3.13 9.19 14.38
C LEU A 40 -4.61 9.34 14.72
N THR A 41 -5.01 10.54 15.09
CA THR A 41 -6.43 10.86 15.26
C THR A 41 -7.16 10.56 13.96
N PHE A 42 -8.48 10.43 14.02
CA PHE A 42 -9.28 10.24 12.81
C PHE A 42 -8.99 11.35 11.78
N GLU A 43 -8.89 12.61 12.24
CA GLU A 43 -8.57 13.76 11.40
C GLU A 43 -7.18 13.66 10.76
N GLN A 44 -6.16 13.25 11.53
CA GLN A 44 -4.80 13.07 11.01
C GLN A 44 -4.73 11.95 9.97
N ARG A 45 -5.45 10.84 10.18
CA ARG A 45 -5.55 9.74 9.20
C ARG A 45 -6.21 10.21 7.92
N THR A 46 -7.34 10.88 8.02
CA THR A 46 -8.05 11.42 6.85
C THR A 46 -7.17 12.41 6.10
N THR A 47 -6.50 13.33 6.79
CA THR A 47 -5.60 14.30 6.16
C THR A 47 -4.43 13.63 5.43
N LEU A 48 -3.84 12.61 6.04
CA LEU A 48 -2.75 11.85 5.41
C LEU A 48 -3.23 11.11 4.17
N ILE A 49 -4.36 10.40 4.25
CA ILE A 49 -4.97 9.70 3.11
C ILE A 49 -5.28 10.68 1.98
N THR A 50 -5.93 11.80 2.29
CA THR A 50 -6.26 12.83 1.29
C THR A 50 -5.01 13.41 0.64
N SER A 51 -3.95 13.65 1.42
CA SER A 51 -2.68 14.15 0.88
C SER A 51 -2.01 13.16 -0.07
N ILE A 52 -2.03 11.86 0.27
CA ILE A 52 -1.53 10.78 -0.60
C ILE A 52 -2.35 10.71 -1.89
N LEU A 53 -3.69 10.77 -1.78
CA LEU A 53 -4.57 10.75 -2.94
C LEU A 53 -4.32 11.95 -3.86
N HIS A 54 -4.05 13.14 -3.32
CA HIS A 54 -3.70 14.33 -4.13
C HIS A 54 -2.33 14.21 -4.82
N ALA A 55 -1.38 13.47 -4.26
CA ALA A 55 -0.08 13.23 -4.89
C ALA A 55 -0.18 12.27 -6.10
N ILE A 56 -1.21 11.44 -6.15
CA ILE A 56 -1.50 10.54 -7.27
C ILE A 56 -2.28 11.31 -8.34
N LYS A 57 -1.88 11.19 -9.61
CA LYS A 57 -2.62 11.86 -10.69
C LYS A 57 -4.05 11.31 -10.76
N PRO A 58 -5.08 12.15 -10.98
CA PRO A 58 -6.48 11.69 -11.00
C PRO A 58 -6.77 10.55 -11.98
N ASN A 59 -6.06 10.49 -13.10
CA ASN A 59 -6.20 9.44 -14.12
C ASN A 59 -5.51 8.12 -13.77
N GLN A 60 -4.71 8.07 -12.70
CA GLN A 60 -4.02 6.87 -12.21
C GLN A 60 -4.78 6.17 -11.07
N LEU A 61 -5.87 6.76 -10.59
CA LEU A 61 -6.66 6.25 -9.48
C LEU A 61 -8.03 5.79 -9.99
N SER A 62 -8.38 4.53 -9.74
CA SER A 62 -9.71 4.00 -10.01
C SER A 62 -10.39 3.56 -8.71
N LEU A 63 -11.16 4.46 -8.11
CA LEU A 63 -11.98 4.17 -6.93
C LEU A 63 -13.23 3.35 -7.31
N ASN A 64 -13.88 2.75 -6.30
CA ASN A 64 -15.07 1.89 -6.45
C ASN A 64 -14.91 0.82 -7.54
N THR A 65 -13.71 0.23 -7.61
CA THR A 65 -13.33 -0.77 -8.60
C THR A 65 -12.95 -2.04 -7.86
N LYS A 66 -13.70 -3.12 -8.08
CA LYS A 66 -13.48 -4.41 -7.44
C LYS A 66 -12.84 -5.38 -8.44
N LEU A 67 -11.60 -5.77 -8.18
CA LEU A 67 -10.94 -6.84 -8.91
C LEU A 67 -11.62 -8.19 -8.59
N TYR A 68 -11.95 -8.97 -9.61
CA TYR A 68 -12.55 -10.31 -9.43
C TYR A 68 -11.81 -11.43 -10.17
N GLN A 69 -10.99 -11.11 -11.18
CA GLN A 69 -10.21 -12.11 -11.90
C GLN A 69 -8.91 -11.51 -12.45
N ILE A 70 -7.86 -12.32 -12.48
CA ILE A 70 -6.55 -11.99 -13.05
C ILE A 70 -6.20 -13.09 -14.04
N GLU A 71 -5.82 -12.69 -15.25
CA GLU A 71 -5.35 -13.60 -16.30
C GLU A 71 -3.93 -13.23 -16.72
N SER A 72 -3.11 -14.23 -16.98
CA SER A 72 -1.77 -14.04 -17.55
C SER A 72 -1.78 -14.44 -19.02
N THR A 73 -1.17 -13.60 -19.84
CA THR A 73 -1.05 -13.81 -21.29
C THR A 73 0.35 -14.32 -21.65
N ILE A 74 0.50 -14.83 -22.87
CA ILE A 74 1.74 -15.44 -23.37
C ILE A 74 2.89 -14.41 -23.40
N ASP A 75 2.60 -13.13 -23.59
CA ASP A 75 3.60 -12.05 -23.62
C ASP A 75 3.94 -11.51 -22.21
N ASN A 76 3.58 -12.26 -21.16
CA ASN A 76 3.79 -11.91 -19.77
C ASN A 76 3.08 -10.61 -19.35
N THR A 77 1.94 -10.31 -19.99
CA THR A 77 1.02 -9.26 -19.53
C THR A 77 -0.05 -9.86 -18.64
N CYS A 78 -0.38 -9.15 -17.56
CA CYS A 78 -1.52 -9.49 -16.73
C CYS A 78 -2.73 -8.64 -17.12
N ILE A 79 -3.85 -9.31 -17.33
CA ILE A 79 -5.17 -8.74 -17.55
C ILE A 79 -5.93 -8.78 -16.23
N LEU A 80 -6.43 -7.64 -15.79
CA LEU A 80 -7.18 -7.44 -14.56
C LEU A 80 -8.64 -7.19 -14.91
N ASN A 81 -9.49 -8.16 -14.61
CA ASN A 81 -10.93 -8.06 -14.82
C ASN A 81 -11.59 -7.53 -13.55
N CYS A 82 -12.16 -6.33 -13.67
CA CYS A 82 -12.66 -5.54 -12.56
C CYS A 82 -14.13 -5.14 -12.78
N LYS A 83 -14.87 -4.98 -11.69
CA LYS A 83 -16.20 -4.38 -11.70
C LYS A 83 -16.12 -2.96 -11.16
N LYS A 84 -16.41 -1.96 -11.99
CA LYS A 84 -16.40 -0.54 -11.64
C LYS A 84 -17.80 0.02 -11.78
N ASN A 85 -18.38 0.49 -10.68
CA ASN A 85 -19.76 1.02 -10.66
C ASN A 85 -20.80 0.05 -11.26
N GLY A 86 -20.59 -1.26 -11.12
CA GLY A 86 -21.47 -2.28 -11.67
C GLY A 86 -21.18 -2.71 -13.12
N ASN A 87 -20.28 -2.02 -13.82
CA ASN A 87 -19.86 -2.37 -15.17
C ASN A 87 -18.53 -3.13 -15.16
N ASP A 88 -18.36 -4.03 -16.11
CA ASP A 88 -17.10 -4.75 -16.28
C ASP A 88 -16.09 -3.86 -17.01
N VAL A 89 -14.86 -3.80 -16.47
CA VAL A 89 -13.75 -3.00 -16.97
C VAL A 89 -12.47 -3.82 -16.89
N GLU A 90 -11.66 -3.73 -17.94
CA GLU A 90 -10.38 -4.42 -18.04
C GLU A 90 -9.21 -3.45 -17.87
N PHE A 91 -8.20 -3.85 -17.09
CA PHE A 91 -6.92 -3.17 -17.03
C PHE A 91 -5.79 -4.11 -17.44
N ARG A 92 -4.73 -3.59 -18.06
CA ARG A 92 -3.56 -4.37 -18.47
C ARG A 92 -2.30 -3.80 -17.85
N CYS A 93 -1.44 -4.68 -17.35
CA CYS A 93 -0.17 -4.29 -16.74
C CYS A 93 0.86 -5.41 -16.85
N LYS A 94 2.14 -5.07 -16.79
CA LYS A 94 3.24 -6.07 -16.74
C LYS A 94 3.54 -6.55 -15.33
N ASN A 95 3.33 -5.69 -14.33
CA ASN A 95 3.61 -5.99 -12.93
C ASN A 95 2.37 -5.64 -12.08
N ILE A 96 2.05 -6.51 -11.11
CA ILE A 96 0.94 -6.32 -10.18
C ILE A 96 1.49 -6.35 -8.74
N ILE A 97 0.99 -5.43 -7.91
CA ILE A 97 1.19 -5.46 -6.46
C ILE A 97 -0.18 -5.65 -5.82
N LEU A 98 -0.38 -6.74 -5.08
CA LEU A 98 -1.59 -7.00 -4.29
C LEU A 98 -1.34 -6.56 -2.84
N SER A 99 -1.89 -5.41 -2.46
CA SER A 99 -1.83 -4.90 -1.09
C SER A 99 -3.15 -5.19 -0.38
N GLY A 100 -3.16 -6.19 0.51
CA GLY A 100 -4.28 -6.59 1.37
C GLY A 100 -3.93 -6.50 2.83
#